data_AF-A0A2W5YNU9-F1
#
_entry.id   AF-A0A2W5YNU9-F1
#
_cell.length_a   1.000
_cell.length_b   1.000
_cell.length_c   1.000
_cell.angle_alpha   90.00
_cell.angle_beta   90.00
_cell.angle_gamma   90.00
#
_symmetry.space_group_name_H-M   'P 1'
#
loop_
_entity.id
_entity.type
_entity.pdbx_description
1 polymer ?
#
loop_
_entity_poly.entity_id
_entity_poly.type
_entity_poly.pdbx_seq_one_letter_code
_entity_poly.pdbx_strand_id
1 'polypeptide(L)'
;MSDAARSISHEELVELQKKFSEIKHAINNALAVMMALSEMSQRRPDYSEKLASTVLTKAPQIVTSLQEFTQALNEKAGPKPEVVP
;
A
#
# COMPACT_ATOMS: atom_id res chain seq x y z
N MET A 1 -33.88 2.45 -13.82
CA MET A 1 -33.08 1.23 -14.05
C MET A 1 -32.32 0.96 -12.77
N SER A 2 -32.52 -0.22 -12.18
CA SER A 2 -32.18 -0.48 -10.79
C SER A 2 -30.66 -0.46 -10.56
N ASP A 3 -30.18 0.50 -9.77
CA ASP A 3 -28.87 0.47 -9.13
C ASP A 3 -28.84 -0.72 -8.16
N ALA A 4 -28.54 -1.90 -8.69
CA ALA A 4 -28.15 -3.03 -7.86
C ALA A 4 -26.77 -2.67 -7.28
N ALA A 5 -26.75 -2.26 -6.01
CA ALA A 5 -25.52 -2.15 -5.24
C ALA A 5 -24.71 -3.43 -5.47
N ARG A 6 -23.62 -3.33 -6.25
CA ARG A 6 -22.72 -4.46 -6.49
C ARG A 6 -22.08 -4.80 -5.15
N SER A 7 -22.66 -5.78 -4.47
CA SER A 7 -22.06 -6.39 -3.30
C SER A 7 -20.86 -7.21 -3.75
N ILE A 8 -19.69 -6.97 -3.16
CA ILE A 8 -18.49 -7.78 -3.36
C ILE A 8 -18.82 -9.23 -2.96
N SER A 9 -18.58 -10.19 -3.85
CA SER A 9 -18.76 -11.62 -3.53
C SER A 9 -17.72 -12.10 -2.50
N HIS A 10 -17.99 -13.24 -1.85
CA HIS A 10 -17.04 -13.79 -0.88
C HIS A 10 -15.69 -14.11 -1.52
N GLU A 11 -15.70 -14.68 -2.73
CA GLU A 11 -14.52 -15.02 -3.50
C GLU A 11 -13.69 -13.76 -3.82
N GLU A 12 -14.33 -12.70 -4.30
CA GLU A 12 -13.66 -11.42 -4.58
C GLU A 12 -13.09 -10.76 -3.32
N LEU A 13 -13.77 -10.91 -2.18
CA LEU A 13 -13.27 -10.40 -0.90
C LEU A 13 -12.01 -11.15 -0.45
N VAL A 14 -11.98 -12.47 -0.62
CA VAL A 14 -10.80 -13.29 -0.30
C VAL A 14 -9.62 -12.91 -1.19
N GLU A 15 -9.85 -12.67 -2.48
CA GLU A 15 -8.80 -12.19 -3.40
C GLU A 15 -8.26 -10.81 -3.00
N LEU A 16 -9.15 -9.87 -2.66
CA LEU A 16 -8.76 -8.55 -2.17
C LEU A 16 -7.96 -8.65 -0.88
N GLN A 17 -8.36 -9.51 0.06
CA GLN A 17 -7.63 -9.73 1.31
C GLN A 17 -6.23 -10.30 1.06
N LYS A 18 -6.10 -11.26 0.14
CA LYS A 18 -4.80 -11.80 -0.25
C LYS A 18 -3.89 -10.72 -0.83
N LYS A 19 -4.40 -9.94 -1.79
CA LYS A 19 -3.66 -8.81 -2.39
C LYS A 19 -3.23 -7.77 -1.34
N PHE A 20 -4.13 -7.44 -0.41
CA PHE A 20 -3.80 -6.54 0.70
C PHE A 20 -2.69 -7.08 1.58
N SER A 21 -2.73 -8.38 1.91
CA SER A 21 -1.69 -9.02 2.74
C SER A 21 -0.33 -8.94 2.07
N GLU A 22 -0.24 -9.26 0.77
CA GLU A 22 0.99 -9.16 -0.02
C GLU A 22 1.56 -7.74 -0.04
N ILE A 23 0.71 -6.73 -0.26
CA ILE A 23 1.10 -5.32 -0.25
C ILE A 23 1.60 -4.90 1.13
N LYS A 24 0.87 -5.26 2.20
CA LYS A 24 1.29 -5.01 3.59
C LYS A 24 2.67 -5.61 3.87
N HIS A 25 2.92 -6.85 3.43
CA HIS A 25 4.22 -7.49 3.60
C HIS A 25 5.34 -6.77 2.85
N ALA A 26 5.10 -6.36 1.61
CA ALA A 26 6.07 -5.60 0.82
C ALA A 26 6.41 -4.23 1.47
N ILE A 27 5.39 -3.51 1.96
CA ILE A 27 5.56 -2.23 2.67
C ILE A 27 6.37 -2.44 3.94
N ASN A 28 6.02 -3.43 4.77
CA ASN A 28 6.74 -3.71 6.01
C ASN A 28 8.21 -4.06 5.76
N ASN A 29 8.51 -4.80 4.69
CA ASN A 29 9.88 -5.09 4.29
C ASN A 29 10.64 -3.81 3.89
N ALA A 30 10.05 -2.97 3.05
CA ALA A 30 10.65 -1.69 2.66
C ALA A 30 10.93 -0.79 3.88
N LEU A 31 9.98 -0.68 4.81
CA LEU A 31 10.14 0.07 6.05
C LEU A 31 11.22 -0.52 6.96
N ALA A 32 11.29 -1.84 7.09
CA ALA A 32 12.35 -2.50 7.87
C ALA A 32 13.74 -2.17 7.33
N VAL A 33 13.92 -2.16 6.01
CA VAL A 33 15.19 -1.77 5.38
C VAL A 33 15.53 -0.30 5.66
N MET A 34 14.55 0.61 5.52
CA MET A 34 14.75 2.03 5.83
C MET A 34 15.12 2.24 7.30
N MET A 35 14.43 1.56 8.23
CA MET A 35 14.71 1.62 9.66
C MET A 35 16.12 1.12 9.97
N ALA A 36 16.51 -0.03 9.43
CA ALA A 36 17.85 -0.57 9.61
C ALA A 36 18.93 0.38 9.06
N LEU A 37 18.71 0.99 7.89
CA LEU A 37 19.63 1.97 7.32
C LEU A 37 19.70 3.26 8.15
N SER A 38 18.60 3.70 8.74
CA SER A 38 18.55 4.83 9.67
C SER A 38 19.35 4.56 10.95
N GLU A 39 19.19 3.39 11.55
CA GLU A 39 19.98 2.99 12.71
C GLU A 39 21.47 2.82 12.39
N MET A 40 21.79 2.33 11.19
CA MET A 40 23.17 2.21 10.72
C MET A 40 23.79 3.58 10.44
N SER A 41 23.05 4.51 9.83
CA SER A 41 23.56 5.86 9.49
C SER A 41 23.89 6.69 10.73
N GLN A 42 23.17 6.50 11.84
CA GLN A 42 23.51 7.11 13.12
C GLN A 42 24.88 6.68 13.66
N ARG A 43 25.31 5.44 13.38
CA ARG A 43 26.59 4.90 13.85
C ARG A 43 27.72 5.06 12.83
N ARG A 44 27.39 5.00 11.54
CA ARG A 44 28.32 5.16 10.41
C ARG A 44 27.68 6.08 9.38
N PRO A 45 28.09 7.37 9.33
CA PRO A 45 27.51 8.38 8.44
C PRO A 45 27.48 7.98 6.96
N ASP A 46 28.38 7.11 6.51
CA ASP A 46 28.45 6.59 5.14
C ASP A 46 27.16 5.88 4.67
N TYR A 47 26.35 5.35 5.60
CA TYR A 47 25.05 4.75 5.23
C TYR A 47 23.96 5.79 4.96
N SER A 48 24.18 7.08 5.24
CA SER A 48 23.18 8.13 5.01
C SER A 48 22.82 8.28 3.54
N GLU A 49 23.80 8.16 2.64
CA GLU A 49 23.56 8.20 1.20
C GLU A 49 22.72 7.00 0.74
N LYS A 50 23.04 5.80 1.25
CA LYS A 50 22.27 4.58 0.97
C LYS A 50 20.84 4.66 1.52
N LEU A 51 20.66 5.24 2.71
CA LEU A 51 19.35 5.55 3.27
C LEU A 51 18.56 6.49 2.35
N ALA A 52 19.15 7.61 1.94
CA ALA A 52 18.50 8.60 1.08
C ALA A 52 18.07 7.98 -0.26
N SER A 53 18.96 7.24 -0.92
CA SER A 53 18.66 6.51 -2.16
C SER A 53 17.52 5.49 -1.98
N THR A 54 17.54 4.76 -0.86
CA THR A 54 16.49 3.79 -0.54
C THR A 54 15.15 4.47 -0.33
N VAL A 55 15.11 5.59 0.41
CA VAL A 55 13.87 6.37 0.63
C VAL A 55 13.33 6.90 -0.68
N LEU A 56 14.17 7.51 -1.52
CA LEU A 56 13.77 8.04 -2.83
C LEU A 56 13.19 6.97 -3.77
N THR A 57 13.63 5.71 -3.63
CA THR A 57 13.15 4.61 -4.47
C THR A 57 11.93 3.91 -3.89
N LYS A 58 11.94 3.60 -2.59
CA LYS A 58 10.94 2.75 -1.96
C LYS A 58 9.69 3.52 -1.52
N ALA A 59 9.81 4.80 -1.15
CA ALA A 59 8.64 5.58 -0.76
C ALA A 59 7.62 5.75 -1.90
N PRO A 60 8.03 6.09 -3.15
CA PRO A 60 7.10 6.10 -4.28
C PRO A 60 6.47 4.73 -4.55
N GLN A 61 7.24 3.63 -4.44
CA GLN A 61 6.71 2.27 -4.62
C GLN A 61 5.61 1.94 -3.61
N ILE A 62 5.79 2.32 -2.34
CA ILE A 62 4.75 2.14 -1.30
C ILE A 62 3.48 2.89 -1.68
N VAL A 63 3.60 4.16 -2.10
CA VAL A 63 2.45 4.98 -2.50
C VAL A 63 1.73 4.35 -3.69
N THR A 64 2.46 3.95 -4.73
CA THR A 64 1.90 3.30 -5.91
C THR A 64 1.16 2.02 -5.55
N SER A 65 1.75 1.12 -4.75
CA SER A 65 1.08 -0.13 -4.35
C SER A 65 -0.21 0.12 -3.55
N LEU A 66 -0.23 1.13 -2.68
CA LEU A 66 -1.44 1.51 -1.93
C LEU A 66 -2.52 2.12 -2.84
N GLN A 67 -2.13 2.94 -3.82
CA GLN A 67 -3.04 3.51 -4.81
C GLN A 67 -3.66 2.41 -5.68
N GLU A 68 -2.85 1.48 -6.20
CA GLU A 68 -3.30 0.34 -6.99
C GLU A 68 -4.26 -0.57 -6.22
N PHE A 69 -4.00 -0.78 -4.92
CA PHE A 69 -4.93 -1.51 -4.07
C PHE A 69 -6.25 -0.75 -3.87
N THR A 70 -6.16 0.54 -3.56
CA THR A 70 -7.35 1.39 -3.33
C THR A 70 -8.22 1.45 -4.57
N GLN A 71 -7.61 1.55 -5.75
CA GLN A 71 -8.32 1.50 -7.03
C GLN A 71 -9.03 0.14 -7.21
N ALA A 72 -8.30 -0.97 -7.04
CA ALA A 72 -8.89 -2.30 -7.16
C ALA A 72 -10.04 -2.54 -6.16
N LEU A 73 -9.93 -1.99 -4.95
CA LEU A 73 -11.00 -2.04 -3.95
C LEU A 73 -12.23 -1.23 -4.40
N ASN A 74 -12.03 0.01 -4.86
CA ASN A 74 -13.12 0.87 -5.30
C ASN A 74 -13.87 0.31 -6.53
N GLU A 75 -13.14 -0.30 -7.46
CA GLU A 75 -13.72 -0.98 -8.63
C GLU A 75 -14.67 -2.12 -8.23
N LYS A 76 -14.36 -2.81 -7.12
CA LYS A 76 -15.17 -3.90 -6.58
C LYS A 76 -16.30 -3.43 -5.65
N ALA A 77 -16.05 -2.40 -4.84
CA ALA A 77 -17.00 -1.88 -3.85
C ALA A 77 -18.14 -1.03 -4.45
N GLY A 78 -18.01 -0.59 -5.70
CA GLY A 78 -18.96 0.33 -6.34
C GLY A 78 -18.79 1.78 -5.87
N PRO A 79 -19.61 2.72 -6.37
CA PRO A 79 -19.53 4.12 -5.97
C PRO A 79 -19.71 4.26 -4.46
N LYS A 80 -18.86 5.08 -3.81
CA LYS A 80 -19.11 5.48 -2.42
C LYS A 80 -20.50 6.10 -2.35
N PRO A 81 -21.36 5.72 -1.38
CA PRO A 81 -22.61 6.42 -1.17
C PRO A 81 -22.29 7.91 -0.96
N GLU A 82 -22.95 8.78 -1.73
CA GLU A 82 -22.88 10.22 -1.48
C GLU A 82 -23.33 10.46 -0.05
N VAL A 83 -22.42 10.98 0.77
CA VAL A 83 -22.79 11.47 2.10
C VAL A 83 -23.57 12.75 1.84
N VAL A 84 -24.89 12.63 1.81
CA VAL A 84 -25.80 13.78 1.76
C VAL A 84 -25.59 14.58 3.07
N PRO A 85 -25.32 15.90 3.00
CA PRO A 85 -24.97 16.73 4.15
C PRO A 85 -26.08 16.82 5.21
#